data_AF-A0A7X0F2J7-F1
#
_entry.id   AF-A0A7X0F2J7-F1
#
_cell.length_a   1.000
_cell.length_b   1.000
_cell.length_c   1.000
_cell.angle_alpha   90.00
_cell.angle_beta   90.00
_cell.angle_gamma   90.00
#
_symmetry.space_group_name_H-M   'P 1'
#
loop_
_entity.id
_entity.type
_entity.pdbx_description
1 polymer ?
#
loop_
_entity_poly.entity_id
_entity_poly.type
_entity_poly.pdbx_seq_one_letter_code
_entity_poly.pdbx_strand_id
1 'polypeptide(L)'
;MRKFAGAMDGSATGVDSIKQHTPRFDGWNLVPLAGVPIIGLAFVGRFNAIADTWQDSARILADVLRTDSGKVSRAADHYVAAAQASTVGKK
;
A
#
# COMPACT_ATOMS: atom_id res chain seq x y z
N MET A 1 14.75 -6.44 14.64
CA MET A 1 14.75 -5.92 13.25
C MET A 1 13.94 -6.76 12.27
N ARG A 2 14.19 -8.07 12.06
CA ARG A 2 13.39 -8.87 11.10
C ARG A 2 11.88 -8.89 11.37
N LYS A 3 11.46 -9.01 12.64
CA LYS A 3 10.03 -8.94 13.01
C LYS A 3 9.38 -7.60 12.65
N PHE A 4 10.14 -6.51 12.76
CA PHE A 4 9.67 -5.16 12.40
C PHE A 4 9.57 -5.00 10.87
N ALA A 5 10.57 -5.46 10.11
CA ALA A 5 10.50 -5.50 8.65
C ALA A 5 9.30 -6.33 8.17
N GLY A 6 9.07 -7.51 8.77
CA GLY A 6 7.89 -8.33 8.46
C GLY A 6 6.56 -7.62 8.74
N ALA A 7 6.47 -6.85 9.82
CA ALA A 7 5.28 -6.03 10.09
C ALA A 7 5.08 -4.93 9.04
N MET A 8 6.15 -4.25 8.61
CA MET A 8 6.09 -3.23 7.56
C MET A 8 5.64 -3.81 6.21
N ASP A 9 6.14 -4.99 5.83
CA ASP A 9 5.73 -5.67 4.60
C ASP A 9 4.28 -6.18 4.67
N GLY A 10 3.86 -6.68 5.84
CA GLY A 10 2.47 -7.01 6.12
C GLY A 10 1.55 -5.79 6.00
N SER A 11 1.97 -4.63 6.53
CA SER A 11 1.26 -3.36 6.35
C SER A 11 1.20 -2.94 4.88
N ALA A 12 2.28 -3.10 4.11
CA ALA A 12 2.28 -2.83 2.67
C ALA A 12 1.23 -3.67 1.94
N THR A 13 1.13 -4.95 2.30
CA THR A 13 0.13 -5.87 1.75
C THR A 13 -1.30 -5.46 2.12
N GLY A 14 -1.53 -5.03 3.36
CA GLY A 14 -2.83 -4.52 3.81
C GLY A 14 -3.24 -3.23 3.08
N VAL A 15 -2.31 -2.30 2.88
CA VAL A 15 -2.60 -1.07 2.12
C VAL A 15 -2.88 -1.39 0.65
N ASP A 16 -2.13 -2.32 0.05
CA ASP A 16 -2.34 -2.74 -1.33
C ASP A 16 -3.68 -3.48 -1.53
N SER A 17 -4.20 -4.15 -0.50
CA SER A 17 -5.54 -4.75 -0.57
C SER A 17 -6.63 -3.69 -0.53
N ILE A 18 -6.50 -2.62 0.26
CA ILE A 18 -7.49 -1.52 0.29
C ILE A 18 -7.57 -0.82 -1.07
N LYS A 19 -6.43 -0.66 -1.76
CA LYS A 19 -6.36 -0.20 -3.16
C LYS A 19 -7.31 -0.99 -4.07
N GLN A 20 -7.34 -2.32 -3.94
CA GLN A 20 -8.16 -3.22 -4.78
C GLN A 20 -9.65 -3.15 -4.43
N HIS A 21 -9.99 -2.76 -3.20
CA HIS A 21 -11.38 -2.70 -2.71
C HIS A 21 -11.97 -1.29 -2.76
N THR A 22 -11.25 -0.31 -3.29
CA THR A 22 -11.74 1.06 -3.38
C THR A 22 -12.93 1.08 -4.35
N PRO A 23 -14.16 1.41 -3.88
CA PRO A 23 -15.35 1.32 -4.71
C PRO A 23 -15.29 2.35 -5.83
N ARG A 24 -15.65 1.94 -7.04
CA ARG A 24 -15.85 2.80 -8.20
C ARG A 24 -17.25 2.62 -8.75
N PHE A 25 -17.84 3.71 -9.22
CA PHE A 25 -19.09 3.65 -9.96
C PHE A 25 -18.75 3.47 -11.44
N ASP A 26 -18.71 2.22 -11.91
CA ASP A 26 -18.57 1.85 -13.32
C ASP A 26 -19.62 0.79 -13.72
N GLY A 27 -20.11 0.89 -14.96
CA GLY A 27 -20.70 -0.25 -15.68
C GLY A 27 -22.18 -0.60 -15.45
N TRP A 28 -22.77 -0.51 -14.26
CA TRP A 28 -24.20 -0.89 -14.06
C TRP A 28 -24.93 -0.08 -12.96
N ASN A 29 -24.21 0.75 -12.20
CA ASN A 29 -24.76 1.52 -11.09
C ASN A 29 -25.22 2.94 -11.49
N LEU A 30 -25.23 3.22 -12.80
CA LEU A 30 -25.76 4.44 -13.42
C LEU A 30 -27.19 4.27 -13.96
N VAL A 31 -27.74 3.04 -13.93
CA VAL A 31 -29.12 2.77 -14.36
C VAL A 31 -30.18 3.57 -13.57
N PRO A 32 -30.01 3.88 -12.26
CA PRO A 32 -30.89 4.81 -11.56
C PRO A 32 -30.68 6.29 -11.93
N LEU A 33 -29.58 6.63 -12.61
CA LEU A 33 -29.24 8.01 -12.99
C LEU A 33 -29.81 8.46 -14.34
N ALA A 34 -30.58 7.62 -15.04
CA ALA A 34 -31.24 7.98 -16.29
C ALA A 34 -32.24 9.17 -16.18
N GLY A 35 -32.56 9.62 -14.96
CA GLY A 35 -33.35 10.83 -14.68
C GLY A 35 -32.72 11.79 -13.65
N VAL A 36 -31.45 11.62 -13.29
CA VAL A 36 -30.80 12.45 -12.26
C VAL A 36 -30.19 13.70 -12.92
N PRO A 37 -30.42 14.91 -12.38
CA PRO A 37 -29.87 16.16 -12.90
C PRO A 37 -28.35 16.08 -13.10
N ILE A 38 -27.79 16.90 -14.00
CA ILE A 38 -26.34 17.02 -14.29
C ILE A 38 -25.47 17.04 -13.02
N ILE A 39 -26.00 17.57 -11.91
CA ILE A 39 -25.38 17.58 -10.57
C ILE A 39 -25.03 16.17 -10.06
N GLY A 40 -25.87 15.16 -10.28
CA GLY A 40 -25.59 13.78 -9.86
C GLY A 40 -24.48 13.12 -10.66
N LEU A 41 -24.36 13.44 -11.96
CA LEU A 41 -23.23 13.00 -12.79
C LEU A 41 -21.92 13.65 -12.35
N ALA A 42 -21.95 14.94 -12.01
CA ALA A 42 -20.79 15.64 -11.46
C ALA A 42 -20.34 15.04 -10.10
N PHE A 43 -21.30 14.62 -9.27
CA PHE A 43 -21.01 13.93 -8.00
C PHE A 43 -20.34 12.57 -8.23
N VAL A 44 -20.84 11.77 -9.17
CA VAL A 44 -20.22 10.48 -9.54
C VAL A 44 -18.81 10.68 -10.09
N GLY A 45 -18.61 11.65 -10.98
CA GLY A 45 -17.28 11.98 -11.51
C GLY A 45 -16.32 12.41 -10.40
N ARG A 46 -16.77 13.26 -9.48
CA ARG A 46 -15.97 13.68 -8.31
C ARG A 46 -15.67 12.50 -7.37
N PHE A 47 -16.62 11.60 -7.15
CA PHE A 47 -16.42 10.41 -6.34
C PHE A 47 -15.37 9.49 -6.95
N ASN A 48 -15.46 9.20 -8.25
CA ASN A 48 -14.48 8.37 -8.95
C ASN A 48 -13.09 9.02 -8.92
N ALA A 49 -12.97 10.34 -9.10
CA ALA A 49 -11.69 11.04 -8.98
C ALA A 49 -11.08 10.96 -7.55
N ILE A 50 -11.92 11.02 -6.51
CA ILE A 50 -11.49 10.79 -5.13
C ILE A 50 -11.02 9.35 -4.95
N ALA A 51 -11.75 8.37 -5.50
CA ALA A 51 -11.38 6.96 -5.47
C ALA A 51 -10.02 6.72 -6.16
N ASP A 52 -9.78 7.36 -7.31
CA ASP A 52 -8.51 7.29 -8.05
C ASP A 52 -7.35 7.84 -7.21
N THR A 53 -7.55 9.02 -6.60
CA THR A 53 -6.55 9.64 -5.71
C THR A 53 -6.24 8.75 -4.51
N TRP A 54 -7.26 8.09 -3.95
CA TRP A 54 -7.12 7.18 -2.83
C TRP A 54 -6.32 5.93 -3.24
N GLN A 55 -6.63 5.38 -4.41
CA GLN A 55 -5.95 4.22 -5.00
C GLN A 55 -4.46 4.51 -5.23
N ASP A 56 -4.13 5.67 -5.80
CA ASP A 56 -2.74 6.09 -6.04
C ASP A 56 -1.99 6.32 -4.73
N SER A 57 -2.62 6.98 -3.76
CA SER A 57 -2.03 7.20 -2.44
C SER A 57 -1.74 5.89 -1.71
N ALA A 58 -2.68 4.93 -1.76
CA ALA A 58 -2.50 3.60 -1.20
C ALA A 58 -1.33 2.86 -1.89
N ARG A 59 -1.23 2.94 -3.21
CA ARG A 59 -0.09 2.36 -3.95
C ARG A 59 1.24 2.94 -3.50
N ILE A 60 1.35 4.27 -3.43
CA ILE A 60 2.59 4.95 -3.01
C ILE A 60 2.99 4.49 -1.60
N LEU A 61 2.03 4.47 -0.66
CA LEU A 61 2.29 4.03 0.71
C LEU A 61 2.74 2.57 0.78
N ALA A 62 2.10 1.67 0.03
CA ALA A 62 2.50 0.27 -0.03
C ALA A 62 3.93 0.10 -0.57
N ASP A 63 4.29 0.83 -1.63
CA ASP A 63 5.64 0.77 -2.23
C ASP A 63 6.72 1.30 -1.28
N VAL A 64 6.44 2.38 -0.55
CA VAL A 64 7.35 2.92 0.49
C VAL A 64 7.55 1.90 1.60
N LEU A 65 6.46 1.35 2.16
CA LEU A 65 6.53 0.36 3.25
C LEU A 65 7.32 -0.89 2.84
N ARG A 66 7.11 -1.39 1.62
CA ARG A 66 7.83 -2.54 1.08
C ARG A 66 9.31 -2.24 0.88
N THR A 67 9.63 -1.07 0.33
CA THR A 67 11.01 -0.64 0.10
C THR A 67 11.77 -0.52 1.41
N ASP A 68 11.17 0.12 2.40
CA ASP A 68 11.82 0.34 3.69
C ASP A 68 11.90 -0.95 4.52
N SER A 69 10.90 -1.83 4.44
CA SER A 69 11.00 -3.19 4.98
C SER A 69 12.24 -3.91 4.43
N GLY A 70 12.44 -3.87 3.11
CA GLY A 70 13.61 -4.48 2.46
C GLY A 70 14.95 -3.88 2.92
N LYS A 71 15.00 -2.58 3.23
CA LYS A 71 16.20 -1.94 3.81
C LYS A 71 16.44 -2.42 5.24
N VAL A 72 15.41 -2.47 6.08
CA VAL A 72 15.50 -2.94 7.47
C VAL A 72 15.90 -4.40 7.54
N SER A 73 15.37 -5.25 6.65
CA SER A 73 15.74 -6.66 6.57
C SER A 73 17.23 -6.80 6.23
N ARG A 74 17.71 -6.11 5.20
CA ARG A 74 19.14 -6.12 4.82
C ARG A 74 20.04 -5.62 5.94
N ALA A 75 19.64 -4.54 6.63
CA ALA A 75 20.38 -4.05 7.78
C ALA A 75 20.47 -5.11 8.90
N ALA A 76 19.36 -5.82 9.17
CA ALA A 76 19.36 -6.92 10.13
C ALA A 76 20.34 -8.04 9.75
N ASP A 77 20.41 -8.39 8.46
CA ASP A 77 21.34 -9.42 7.96
C ASP A 77 22.80 -8.98 8.12
N HIS A 78 23.11 -7.71 7.84
CA HIS A 78 24.45 -7.15 8.08
C HIS A 78 24.84 -7.20 9.56
N TYR A 79 23.93 -6.88 10.49
CA TYR A 79 24.21 -6.99 11.92
C TYR A 79 24.48 -8.43 12.37
N VAL A 80 23.72 -9.40 11.85
CA VAL A 80 23.96 -10.82 12.15
C VAL A 80 25.31 -11.28 11.62
N ALA A 81 25.65 -10.93 10.38
CA ALA A 81 26.94 -11.26 9.78
C ALA A 81 28.12 -10.64 10.57
N ALA A 82 28.00 -9.37 10.98
CA ALA A 82 29.01 -8.70 11.78
C ALA A 82 29.20 -9.35 13.16
N ALA A 83 28.11 -9.76 13.81
CA ALA A 83 28.16 -10.46 15.09
C ALA A 83 28.87 -11.83 14.96
N GLN A 84 28.58 -12.58 13.89
CA GLN A 84 29.24 -13.86 13.61
C GLN A 84 30.74 -13.68 13.33
N ALA A 85 31.11 -12.72 12.48
CA ALA A 85 32.51 -12.43 12.17
C ALA A 85 33.32 -12.03 13.42
N SER A 86 32.73 -11.21 14.30
CA SER A 86 33.34 -10.81 15.57
C SER A 86 33.53 -11.97 16.55
N THR A 87 32.69 -13.00 16.45
CA THR A 87 32.77 -14.20 17.30
C THR A 87 33.86 -15.15 16.82
N VAL A 88 34.06 -15.27 15.50
CA VAL A 88 35.12 -16.10 14.89
C VAL A 88 36.51 -15.49 15.11
N GLY A 89 36.66 -14.18 15.00
CA GLY A 89 37.95 -13.49 15.23
C GLY A 89 38.43 -13.44 16.69
N LYS A 90 37.64 -13.98 17.63
CA LYS A 90 37.96 -14.04 19.07
C LYS A 90 38.42 -15.42 19.55
N LYS A 91 38.48 -16.42 18.65
CA LYS A 91 39.07 -17.74 18.88
C LYS A 91 40.44 -17.81 18.24
#